data_AF-A0A2E2VYJ7-F1
#
_entry.id   AF-A0A2E2VYJ7-F1
#
_cell.length_a   1.000
_cell.length_b   1.000
_cell.length_c   1.000
_cell.angle_alpha   90.00
_cell.angle_beta   90.00
_cell.angle_gamma   90.00
#
_symmetry.space_group_name_H-M   'P 1'
#
loop_
_entity.id
_entity.type
_entity.pdbx_description
1 polymer ?
#
loop_
_entity_poly.entity_id
_entity_poly.type
_entity_poly.pdbx_seq_one_letter_code
_entity_poly.pdbx_strand_id
1 'polypeptide(L)'
;MEYLEMRGEVKLKDDADLPVVSQVLSKLVETEFVDAGYIDIRRKDPVLSIHAEGTISESYSLRAQLKKLQNQLSETSMIGVTSERWETLVVLKHSERVSALSLEPYDLLVVAQ
;
A
#
# COMPACT_ATOMS: atom_id res chain seq x y z
N MET A 1 -20.42 -6.79 10.17
CA MET A 1 -19.29 -6.44 11.05
C MET A 1 -18.10 -7.23 10.60
N GLU A 2 -17.01 -6.54 10.34
CA GLU A 2 -15.74 -7.08 9.88
C GLU A 2 -14.64 -6.46 10.74
N TYR A 3 -13.66 -7.26 11.13
CA TYR A 3 -12.44 -6.74 11.70
C TYR A 3 -11.54 -6.22 10.58
N LEU A 4 -11.14 -4.94 10.65
CA LEU A 4 -10.18 -4.35 9.72
C LEU A 4 -8.79 -4.39 10.33
N GLU A 5 -7.83 -4.94 9.59
CA GLU A 5 -6.40 -4.70 9.83
C GLU A 5 -5.77 -4.18 8.54
N MET A 6 -5.14 -3.01 8.61
CA MET A 6 -4.45 -2.40 7.49
C MET A 6 -3.06 -1.95 7.91
N ARG A 7 -2.01 -2.41 7.23
CA ARG A 7 -0.64 -2.03 7.60
C ARG A 7 0.29 -1.97 6.39
N GLY A 8 1.23 -1.03 6.46
CA GLY A 8 2.40 -0.98 5.59
C GLY A 8 2.53 0.35 4.86
N GLU A 9 3.31 0.33 3.78
CA GLU A 9 3.73 1.54 3.07
C GLU A 9 3.60 1.38 1.57
N VAL A 10 3.25 2.48 0.89
CA VAL A 10 3.20 2.58 -0.57
C VAL A 10 3.81 3.90 -1.01
N LYS A 11 4.40 3.88 -2.20
CA LYS A 11 4.95 5.06 -2.85
C LYS A 11 4.00 5.54 -3.95
N LEU A 12 3.72 6.84 -3.98
CA LEU A 12 2.99 7.49 -5.07
C LEU A 12 3.83 7.53 -6.34
N LYS A 13 3.17 7.50 -7.51
CA LYS A 13 3.82 7.78 -8.80
C LYS A 13 4.12 9.29 -8.93
N ASP A 14 5.08 9.64 -9.77
CA ASP A 14 5.54 11.03 -9.90
C ASP A 14 4.45 11.98 -10.45
N ASP A 15 3.53 11.45 -11.25
CA ASP A 15 2.36 12.14 -11.83
C ASP A 15 1.05 11.83 -11.07
N ALA A 16 1.13 11.48 -9.79
CA ALA A 16 -0.05 11.18 -8.99
C ALA A 16 -0.99 12.39 -8.90
N ASP A 17 -2.30 12.13 -9.04
CA ASP A 17 -3.34 13.14 -8.85
C ASP A 17 -3.50 13.41 -7.34
N LEU A 18 -2.77 14.40 -6.83
CA LEU A 18 -2.74 14.75 -5.41
C LEU A 18 -4.12 15.14 -4.84
N PRO A 19 -4.99 15.86 -5.57
CA PRO A 19 -6.39 16.03 -5.16
C PRO A 19 -7.13 14.71 -4.93
N VAL A 20 -7.01 13.73 -5.84
CA VAL A 20 -7.62 12.40 -5.68
C VAL A 20 -7.02 11.67 -4.49
N VAL A 21 -5.69 11.68 -4.33
CA VAL A 21 -5.01 11.07 -3.18
C VAL A 21 -5.53 11.69 -1.88
N SER A 22 -5.58 13.02 -1.79
CA SER A 22 -6.03 13.72 -0.58
C SER A 22 -7.49 13.37 -0.24
N GLN A 23 -8.38 13.35 -1.24
CA GLN A 23 -9.77 12.92 -1.07
C GLN A 23 -9.85 11.48 -0.52
N VAL A 24 -9.06 10.57 -1.08
CA VAL A 24 -9.04 9.18 -0.63
C VAL A 24 -8.56 9.07 0.82
N LEU A 25 -7.45 9.73 1.17
CA LEU A 25 -6.91 9.69 2.53
C LEU A 25 -7.89 10.29 3.55
N SER A 26 -8.57 11.40 3.22
CA SER A 26 -9.61 11.96 4.08
C SER A 26 -10.75 10.98 4.32
N LYS A 27 -11.22 10.30 3.26
CA LYS A 27 -12.29 9.28 3.40
C LYS A 27 -11.85 8.06 4.20
N LEU A 28 -10.57 7.69 4.13
CA LEU A 28 -10.05 6.62 4.99
C LEU A 28 -10.10 7.05 6.45
N VAL A 29 -9.65 8.27 6.80
CA VAL A 29 -9.72 8.79 8.17
C VAL A 29 -11.16 8.89 8.70
N GLU A 30 -12.12 9.17 7.83
CA GLU A 30 -13.55 9.21 8.15
C GLU A 30 -14.20 7.82 8.35
N THR A 31 -13.44 6.72 8.26
CA THR A 31 -14.00 5.37 8.47
C THR A 31 -14.57 5.25 9.89
N GLU A 32 -15.86 4.94 9.97
CA GLU A 32 -16.55 4.71 11.24
C GLU A 32 -16.23 3.32 11.79
N PHE A 33 -15.76 3.29 13.03
CA PHE A 33 -15.57 2.06 13.80
C PHE A 33 -16.78 1.82 14.70
N VAL A 34 -17.21 0.56 14.79
CA VAL A 34 -18.33 0.12 15.64
C VAL A 34 -17.92 0.16 17.11
N ASP A 35 -16.65 -0.10 17.39
CA ASP A 35 -16.03 -0.12 18.71
C ASP A 35 -14.73 0.72 18.74
N ALA A 36 -13.77 0.34 19.59
CA ALA A 36 -12.46 0.98 19.60
C ALA A 36 -11.68 0.60 18.34
N GLY A 37 -11.46 1.60 17.48
CA GLY A 37 -10.60 1.45 16.31
C GLY A 37 -9.92 2.77 15.95
N TYR A 38 -8.96 2.68 15.05
CA TYR A 38 -8.20 3.84 14.61
C TYR A 38 -7.66 3.67 13.20
N ILE A 39 -7.35 4.81 12.57
CA ILE A 39 -6.58 4.92 11.33
C ILE A 39 -5.52 6.00 11.55
N ASP A 40 -4.25 5.61 11.45
CA ASP A 40 -3.10 6.52 11.39
C ASP A 40 -2.57 6.55 9.96
N ILE A 41 -2.44 7.75 9.40
CA ILE A 41 -1.91 7.97 8.05
C ILE A 41 -0.75 8.94 8.16
N ARG A 42 0.44 8.48 7.76
CA ARG A 42 1.64 9.30 7.71
C ARG A 42 2.10 9.48 6.28
N ARG A 43 2.41 10.72 5.93
CA ARG A 43 2.90 11.08 4.61
C ARG A 43 4.31 11.64 4.72
N LYS A 44 5.26 10.96 4.10
CA LYS A 44 6.64 11.41 3.88
C LYS A 44 6.90 11.38 2.38
N ASP A 45 6.51 12.46 1.70
CA ASP A 45 6.47 12.50 0.23
C ASP A 45 7.71 11.90 -0.43
N PRO A 46 7.55 10.96 -1.39
CA PRO A 46 6.30 10.44 -1.99
C PRO A 46 5.71 9.18 -1.31
N VAL A 47 6.16 8.82 -0.10
CA VAL A 47 5.75 7.62 0.63
C VAL A 47 4.56 7.89 1.55
N LEU A 48 3.58 6.98 1.52
CA LEU A 48 2.43 6.93 2.41
C LEU A 48 2.52 5.67 3.27
N SER A 49 2.41 5.85 4.58
CA SER A 49 2.30 4.79 5.56
C SER A 49 0.90 4.82 6.15
N ILE A 50 0.20 3.68 6.15
CA ILE A 50 -1.16 3.58 6.66
C ILE A 50 -1.23 2.44 7.66
N HIS A 51 -1.79 2.75 8.83
CA HIS A 51 -2.11 1.78 9.86
C HIS A 51 -3.59 1.90 10.22
N ALA A 52 -4.34 0.81 10.20
CA ALA A 52 -5.71 0.76 10.70
C ALA A 52 -5.95 -0.52 11.48
N GLU A 53 -6.76 -0.42 12.52
CA GLU A 53 -7.20 -1.56 13.31
C GLU A 53 -8.55 -1.26 13.95
N GLY A 54 -9.49 -2.21 13.89
CA GLY A 54 -10.77 -2.12 14.63
C GLY A 54 -11.95 -2.73 13.89
N THR A 55 -13.11 -2.80 14.56
CA THR A 55 -14.33 -3.37 13.97
C THR A 55 -15.06 -2.32 13.14
N ILE A 56 -15.34 -2.64 11.87
CA ILE A 56 -16.14 -1.82 10.98
C ILE A 56 -17.45 -2.52 10.63
N SER A 57 -18.48 -1.76 10.22
CA SER A 57 -19.75 -2.33 9.80
C SER A 57 -19.59 -3.21 8.55
N GLU A 58 -18.89 -2.68 7.54
CA GLU A 58 -18.60 -3.31 6.24
C GLU A 58 -17.36 -2.67 5.59
N SER A 59 -16.64 -3.43 4.75
CA SER A 59 -15.41 -2.94 4.08
C SER A 59 -15.62 -2.39 2.66
N TYR A 60 -16.83 -2.42 2.08
CA TYR A 60 -17.04 -2.12 0.66
C TYR A 60 -16.57 -0.71 0.25
N SER A 61 -16.94 0.31 1.03
CA SER A 61 -16.57 1.71 0.78
C SER A 61 -15.06 1.93 0.88
N LEU A 62 -14.43 1.33 1.90
CA LEU A 62 -12.98 1.35 2.12
C LEU A 62 -12.23 0.69 0.96
N ARG A 63 -12.68 -0.47 0.49
CA ARG A 63 -12.11 -1.17 -0.67
C ARG A 63 -12.18 -0.33 -1.95
N ALA A 64 -13.27 0.41 -2.15
CA ALA A 64 -13.38 1.33 -3.27
C ALA A 64 -12.38 2.49 -3.18
N GLN A 65 -12.13 3.03 -1.98
CA GLN A 65 -11.09 4.04 -1.78
C GLN A 65 -9.68 3.48 -2.03
N LEU A 66 -9.37 2.30 -1.50
CA LEU A 66 -8.07 1.65 -1.70
C LEU A 66 -7.79 1.35 -3.17
N LYS A 67 -8.81 0.96 -3.94
CA LYS A 67 -8.68 0.78 -5.40
C LYS A 67 -8.37 2.09 -6.12
N LYS A 68 -8.94 3.22 -5.68
CA LYS A 68 -8.58 4.54 -6.21
C LYS A 68 -7.14 4.91 -5.87
N LEU A 69 -6.72 4.64 -4.62
CA LEU A 69 -5.35 4.86 -4.19
C LEU A 69 -4.36 4.03 -5.02
N GLN A 70 -4.67 2.76 -5.28
CA GLN A 70 -3.85 1.85 -6.10
C GLN A 70 -3.50 2.44 -7.48
N ASN A 71 -4.42 3.19 -8.10
CA ASN A 71 -4.21 3.83 -9.40
C ASN A 71 -3.26 5.04 -9.34
N GLN A 72 -2.92 5.52 -8.14
CA GLN A 72 -1.99 6.63 -7.89
C GLN A 72 -0.62 6.15 -7.39
N LEU A 73 -0.41 4.84 -7.31
CA LEU A 73 0.83 4.27 -6.81
C LEU A 73 1.86 4.08 -7.92
N SER A 74 3.13 4.12 -7.55
CA SER A 74 4.24 3.72 -8.41
C SER A 74 4.14 2.23 -8.75
N GLU A 75 4.76 1.80 -9.86
CA GLU A 75 4.81 0.38 -10.28
C GLU A 75 5.42 -0.56 -9.23
N THR A 76 6.24 -0.03 -8.33
CA THR A 76 6.88 -0.75 -7.23
C THR A 76 6.05 -0.84 -5.95
N SER A 77 4.81 -0.35 -6.00
CA SER A 77 3.92 -0.26 -4.85
C SER A 77 2.58 -0.91 -5.14
N MET A 78 2.06 -1.64 -4.16
CA MET A 78 0.77 -2.31 -4.30
C MET A 78 0.01 -2.38 -2.99
N ILE A 79 -1.31 -2.48 -3.11
CA ILE A 79 -2.25 -2.70 -2.02
C ILE A 79 -2.89 -4.07 -2.26
N GLY A 80 -2.56 -5.03 -1.39
CA GLY A 80 -3.27 -6.31 -1.31
C GLY A 80 -4.47 -6.17 -0.40
N VAL A 81 -5.63 -6.70 -0.81
CA VAL A 81 -6.82 -6.78 0.03
C VAL A 81 -7.32 -8.22 0.02
N THR A 82 -7.42 -8.80 1.21
CA THR A 82 -8.05 -10.11 1.44
C THR A 82 -9.20 -9.92 2.40
N SER A 83 -10.38 -10.42 2.05
CA SER A 83 -11.56 -10.37 2.92
C SER A 83 -12.13 -11.77 3.09
N GLU A 84 -12.24 -12.20 4.34
CA GLU A 84 -13.07 -13.33 4.76
C GLU A 84 -14.36 -12.83 5.42
N ARG A 85 -15.25 -13.74 5.81
CA ARG A 85 -16.61 -13.40 6.26
C ARG A 85 -16.67 -12.42 7.44
N TRP A 86 -15.62 -12.32 8.25
CA TRP A 86 -15.57 -11.50 9.46
C TRP A 86 -14.30 -10.66 9.57
N GLU A 87 -13.43 -10.68 8.55
CA GLU A 87 -12.12 -10.03 8.60
C GLU A 87 -11.74 -9.47 7.23
N THR A 88 -11.23 -8.25 7.21
CA THR A 88 -10.64 -7.61 6.03
C THR A 88 -9.20 -7.22 6.36
N LEU A 89 -8.26 -7.89 5.71
CA LEU A 89 -6.82 -7.64 5.81
C LEU A 89 -6.36 -6.82 4.60
N VAL A 90 -5.65 -5.73 4.87
CA VAL A 90 -5.11 -4.83 3.86
C VAL A 90 -3.60 -4.69 4.07
N VAL A 91 -2.83 -5.09 3.06
CA VAL A 91 -1.37 -5.00 3.10
C VAL A 91 -0.91 -3.97 2.09
N LEU A 92 -0.22 -2.95 2.57
CA LEU A 92 0.44 -1.93 1.76
C LEU A 92 1.92 -2.30 1.62
N LYS A 93 2.37 -2.50 0.38
CA LYS A 93 3.74 -2.92 0.11
C LYS A 93 4.40 -2.00 -0.90
N HIS A 94 5.56 -1.48 -0.53
CA HIS A 94 6.52 -0.87 -1.44
C HIS A 94 7.77 -1.74 -1.48
N SER A 95 8.22 -2.12 -2.67
CA SER A 95 9.50 -2.78 -2.86
C SER A 95 10.42 -1.88 -3.67
N GLU A 96 11.54 -1.44 -3.08
CA GLU A 96 12.58 -0.81 -3.89
C GLU A 96 13.01 -1.80 -4.98
N ARG A 97 13.12 -1.32 -6.23
CA ARG A 97 13.72 -2.16 -7.28
C ARG A 97 15.12 -2.49 -6.79
N VAL A 98 15.38 -3.76 -6.55
CA VAL A 98 16.75 -4.25 -6.50
C VAL A 98 17.30 -3.90 -7.87
N SER A 99 18.17 -2.89 -7.95
CA SER A 99 18.96 -2.67 -9.16
C SER A 99 19.57 -4.02 -9.47
N ALA A 100 19.16 -4.63 -10.58
CA ALA A 100 19.77 -5.85 -11.04
C ALA A 100 21.27 -5.56 -11.06
N LEU A 101 22.01 -6.20 -10.15
CA LEU A 101 23.46 -6.24 -10.23
C LEU A 101 23.72 -6.77 -11.64
N SER A 102 24.19 -5.90 -12.53
CA SER A 102 24.75 -6.32 -13.79
C SER A 102 25.92 -7.23 -13.41
N LEU A 103 25.70 -8.54 -13.47
CA LEU A 103 26.79 -9.50 -13.46
C LEU A 103 27.49 -9.28 -14.79
N GLU A 104 28.47 -8.38 -14.80
CA GLU A 104 29.45 -8.32 -15.87
C GLU A 104 30.04 -9.74 -15.94
N PRO A 105 29.98 -10.41 -17.11
CA PRO A 105 30.63 -11.70 -17.26
C PRO A 105 32.11 -11.49 -16.97
N TYR A 106 32.63 -12.13 -15.93
CA TYR A 106 34.06 -12.14 -15.66
C TYR A 106 34.77 -12.63 -16.92
N ASP A 107 35.50 -11.71 -17.55
CA ASP A 107 36.35 -11.98 -18.69
C ASP A 107 37.31 -13.14 -18.37
N LEU A 108 37.28 -14.12 -19.27
CA LEU A 108 38.41 -14.95 -19.69
C LEU A 108 39.20 -15.64 -18.57
N LEU A 109 38.75 -16.84 -18.21
CA LEU A 109 39.68 -17.93 -17.89
C LEU A 109 40.49 -18.24 -19.16
N VAL A 110 41.58 -17.51 -19.36
CA VAL A 110 42.70 -17.95 -20.19
C VAL A 110 43.27 -19.20 -19.51
N VAL A 111 42.87 -20.37 -19.99
CA VAL A 111 43.62 -21.59 -19.70
C VAL A 111 44.94 -21.46 -20.46
N ALA A 112 45.98 -21.07 -19.72
CA ALA A 112 47.35 -21.19 -20.17
C ALA A 112 47.67 -22.68 -20.45
N GLN A 113 48.53 -22.86 -21.44
CA GLN A 113 48.87 -24.06 -22.22
C GLN A 113 49.14 -25.35 -21.44
#